data_AF-A0A5Q0Q755-F1
#
_entry.id   AF-A0A5Q0Q755-F1
#
_cell.length_a   1.000
_cell.length_b   1.000
_cell.length_c   1.000
_cell.angle_alpha   90.00
_cell.angle_beta   90.00
_cell.angle_gamma   90.00
#
_symmetry.space_group_name_H-M   'P 1'
#
loop_
_entity.id
_entity.type
_entity.pdbx_description
1 polymer ?
#
loop_
_entity_poly.entity_id
_entity_poly.type
_entity_poly.pdbx_seq_one_letter_code
_entity_poly.pdbx_strand_id
1 'polypeptide(L)'
;MRYYFLLFVCCVFFNSCRSSGNEVRISVEHLNLDSVGLQLSHYMTGQEILDTMIPVADYVAVSGLPADMYIVTLRWPRTYIPHHYLKNRSFQDGLGTQYMVNKTFYIDSEQQPEYKFSFDHGLQVEEIEMNEVGEVNIDYGACENCKIADRYWKVYTDFLNRKDSAITKLSENYYSALAKKDTSSRRQYQQIEAYKSDVNTDDLFLNQFDQLTSSYSNNPVSSFFVYFQSNMDSKNNRYRANFEQLKGDAVSSPYYQKIAEKQRDK
;
A
#
# COMPACT_ATOMS: atom_id res chain seq x y z
N MET A 1 -60.30 32.08 18.14
CA MET A 1 -59.66 32.73 16.99
C MET A 1 -58.18 32.83 17.32
N ARG A 2 -57.31 32.07 16.63
CA ARG A 2 -56.37 32.59 15.60
C ARG A 2 -55.57 33.77 16.20
N TYR A 3 -54.30 33.65 16.58
CA TYR A 3 -53.14 33.35 15.72
C TYR A 3 -51.99 32.72 16.53
N TYR A 4 -51.69 31.44 16.29
CA TYR A 4 -50.42 30.79 16.64
C TYR A 4 -49.94 30.05 15.40
N PHE A 5 -49.49 30.77 14.37
CA PHE A 5 -49.01 30.16 13.14
C PHE A 5 -48.23 31.19 12.33
N LEU A 6 -47.01 31.55 12.75
CA LEU A 6 -45.94 32.16 11.93
C LEU A 6 -44.83 32.67 12.85
N LEU A 7 -43.91 31.78 13.23
CA LEU A 7 -42.48 32.04 13.49
C LEU A 7 -41.80 30.78 14.04
N PHE A 8 -42.09 29.63 13.43
CA PHE A 8 -41.38 28.36 13.67
C PHE A 8 -40.76 27.81 12.37
N VAL A 9 -40.46 28.70 11.42
CA VAL A 9 -39.91 28.35 10.08
C VAL A 9 -38.72 29.27 9.73
N CYS A 10 -37.87 29.60 10.72
CA CYS A 10 -36.57 30.24 10.46
C CYS A 10 -35.38 29.55 11.17
N CYS A 11 -35.60 28.43 11.86
CA CYS A 11 -34.51 27.65 12.48
C CYS A 11 -34.21 26.32 11.76
N VAL A 12 -34.81 26.07 10.59
CA VAL A 12 -34.65 24.79 9.86
C VAL A 12 -33.78 24.93 8.59
N PHE A 13 -33.31 26.13 8.25
CA PHE A 13 -32.56 26.37 6.99
C PHE A 13 -31.15 26.98 7.15
N PHE A 14 -30.55 26.93 8.36
CA PHE A 14 -29.14 27.32 8.58
C PHE A 14 -28.24 26.19 9.11
N ASN A 15 -28.64 24.93 8.91
CA ASN A 15 -27.74 23.77 9.08
C ASN A 15 -27.40 23.05 7.77
N SER A 16 -27.75 23.64 6.62
CA SER A 16 -27.40 23.12 5.30
C SER A 16 -26.22 23.89 4.72
N CYS A 17 -25.09 23.89 5.42
CA CYS A 17 -23.78 24.21 4.84
C CYS A 17 -22.64 23.75 5.78
N ARG A 18 -22.58 22.45 6.06
CA ARG A 18 -21.36 21.79 6.56
C ARG A 18 -21.35 20.36 6.03
N SER A 19 -20.95 20.22 4.78
CA SER A 19 -20.55 18.94 4.19
C SER A 19 -19.59 19.20 3.03
N SER A 20 -18.47 19.88 3.33
CA SER A 20 -17.23 19.75 2.55
C SER A 20 -16.29 18.75 3.26
N GLY A 21 -16.87 17.75 3.94
CA GLY A 21 -16.11 16.78 4.71
C GLY A 21 -15.60 15.67 3.81
N ASN A 22 -14.28 15.56 3.70
CA ASN A 22 -13.57 14.40 3.19
C ASN A 22 -13.57 14.23 1.66
N GLU A 23 -13.38 15.33 0.92
CA GLU A 23 -12.90 15.24 -0.47
C GLU A 23 -11.38 15.06 -0.46
N VAL A 24 -10.91 14.04 -1.16
CA VAL A 24 -9.49 13.76 -1.39
C VAL A 24 -9.18 14.00 -2.86
N ARG A 25 -8.15 14.78 -3.13
CA ARG A 25 -7.65 15.08 -4.47
C ARG A 25 -6.40 14.27 -4.74
N ILE A 26 -6.39 13.56 -5.85
CA ILE A 26 -5.25 12.77 -6.28
C ILE A 26 -4.78 13.29 -7.62
N SER A 27 -3.50 13.65 -7.73
CA SER A 27 -2.87 14.12 -8.96
C SER A 27 -1.58 13.36 -9.26
N VAL A 28 -1.19 13.38 -10.54
CA VAL A 28 0.11 12.88 -11.00
C VAL A 28 0.84 14.05 -11.64
N GLU A 29 2.06 14.31 -11.17
CA GLU A 29 2.90 15.41 -11.63
C GLU A 29 4.22 14.88 -12.22
N HIS A 30 4.84 15.68 -13.07
CA HIS A 30 6.17 15.43 -13.64
C HIS A 30 6.30 14.13 -14.47
N LEU A 31 5.21 13.68 -15.11
CA LEU A 31 5.24 12.59 -16.08
C LEU A 31 5.04 13.15 -17.50
N ASN A 32 5.90 12.81 -18.46
CA ASN A 32 5.79 13.33 -19.83
C ASN A 32 4.72 12.58 -20.66
N LEU A 33 3.46 12.65 -20.21
CA LEU A 33 2.27 12.11 -20.86
C LEU A 33 1.13 13.11 -20.75
N ASP A 34 0.18 13.07 -21.69
CA ASP A 34 -1.04 13.90 -21.60
C ASP A 34 -1.97 13.39 -20.49
N SER A 35 -2.04 12.07 -20.31
CA SER A 35 -2.90 11.42 -19.32
C SER A 35 -2.34 10.08 -18.86
N VAL A 36 -2.78 9.66 -17.67
CA VAL A 36 -2.42 8.38 -17.07
C VAL A 36 -3.69 7.70 -16.52
N GLY A 37 -3.76 6.39 -16.66
CA GLY A 37 -4.78 5.60 -15.99
C GLY A 37 -4.49 5.54 -14.50
N LEU A 38 -5.47 5.87 -13.68
CA LEU A 38 -5.41 5.81 -12.24
C LEU A 38 -6.49 4.87 -11.73
N GLN A 39 -6.06 3.82 -11.05
CA GLN A 39 -6.92 2.93 -10.30
C GLN A 39 -6.62 3.08 -8.81
N LEU A 40 -7.65 3.29 -7.99
CA LEU A 40 -7.56 3.38 -6.53
C LEU A 40 -8.33 2.22 -5.92
N SER A 41 -7.67 1.48 -5.03
CA SER A 41 -8.27 0.34 -4.34
C SER A 41 -7.99 0.40 -2.85
N HIS A 42 -8.96 -0.02 -2.03
CA HIS A 42 -8.79 -0.15 -0.59
C HIS A 42 -7.90 -1.36 -0.28
N TYR A 43 -6.82 -1.17 0.50
CA TYR A 43 -5.77 -2.17 0.65
C TYR A 43 -6.28 -3.49 1.23
N MET A 44 -7.03 -3.43 2.34
CA MET A 44 -7.42 -4.63 3.08
C MET A 44 -8.57 -5.41 2.45
N THR A 45 -9.45 -4.72 1.74
CA THR A 45 -10.64 -5.37 1.14
C THR A 45 -10.43 -5.71 -0.32
N GLY A 46 -9.41 -5.12 -0.97
CA GLY A 46 -9.21 -5.22 -2.42
C GLY A 46 -10.31 -4.53 -3.23
N GLN A 47 -11.22 -3.80 -2.58
CA GLN A 47 -12.32 -3.12 -3.25
C GLN A 47 -11.75 -1.99 -4.12
N GLU A 48 -12.04 -2.05 -5.42
CA GLU A 48 -11.82 -0.94 -6.34
C GLU A 48 -12.79 0.19 -6.03
N ILE A 49 -12.25 1.40 -5.90
CA ILE A 49 -12.97 2.61 -5.55
C ILE A 49 -13.15 3.49 -6.78
N LEU A 50 -12.10 3.56 -7.60
CA LEU A 50 -12.03 4.39 -8.77
C LEU A 50 -11.13 3.69 -9.80
N ASP A 51 -11.52 3.73 -11.07
CA ASP A 51 -10.67 3.44 -12.21
C ASP A 51 -10.99 4.46 -13.31
N THR A 52 -10.07 5.37 -13.60
CA THR A 52 -10.28 6.46 -14.57
C THR A 52 -8.99 6.90 -15.22
N MET A 53 -9.10 7.55 -16.39
CA MET A 53 -7.99 8.34 -16.93
C MET A 53 -7.98 9.73 -16.30
N ILE A 54 -6.80 10.21 -15.89
CA ILE A 54 -6.60 11.58 -15.42
C ILE A 54 -5.58 12.30 -16.29
N PRO A 55 -5.78 13.57 -16.65
CA PRO A 55 -4.74 14.38 -17.26
C PRO A 55 -3.56 14.56 -16.29
N VAL A 56 -2.33 14.53 -16.79
CA VAL A 56 -1.16 14.84 -15.96
C VAL A 56 -1.20 16.32 -15.57
N ALA A 57 -0.80 16.62 -14.32
CA ALA A 57 -0.90 17.93 -13.68
C ALA A 57 -2.33 18.44 -13.42
N ASP A 58 -3.34 17.59 -13.63
CA ASP A 58 -4.70 17.79 -13.12
C ASP A 58 -4.98 16.80 -11.96
N TYR A 59 -6.16 16.88 -11.35
CA TYR A 59 -6.55 16.02 -10.25
C TYR A 59 -7.90 15.35 -10.47
N VAL A 60 -8.07 14.20 -9.82
CA VAL A 60 -9.38 13.59 -9.58
C VAL A 60 -9.78 13.79 -8.13
N ALA A 61 -11.03 14.19 -7.90
CA ALA A 61 -11.62 14.32 -6.58
C ALA A 61 -12.41 13.05 -6.23
N VAL A 62 -12.13 12.49 -5.05
CA VAL A 62 -12.81 11.32 -4.51
C VAL A 62 -13.37 11.69 -3.15
N SER A 63 -14.69 11.54 -2.99
CA SER A 63 -15.38 11.89 -1.74
C SER A 63 -15.65 10.65 -0.90
N GLY A 64 -15.69 10.84 0.43
CA GLY A 64 -16.17 9.81 1.36
C GLY A 64 -15.16 8.69 1.63
N LEU A 65 -13.87 8.95 1.43
CA LEU A 65 -12.81 8.01 1.79
C LEU A 65 -12.56 8.05 3.31
N PRO A 66 -12.72 6.94 4.04
CA PRO A 66 -12.29 6.86 5.42
C PRO A 66 -10.75 6.93 5.53
N ALA A 67 -10.26 7.24 6.73
CA ALA A 67 -8.82 7.25 6.97
C ALA A 67 -8.29 5.81 7.05
N ASP A 68 -7.60 5.34 6.01
CA ASP A 68 -7.09 3.97 5.90
C ASP A 68 -5.97 3.85 4.85
N MET A 69 -5.48 2.62 4.64
CA MET A 69 -4.47 2.27 3.65
C MET A 69 -5.11 1.98 2.30
N TYR A 70 -4.55 2.56 1.25
CA TYR A 70 -4.99 2.44 -0.14
C TYR A 70 -3.82 2.10 -1.05
N ILE A 71 -4.15 1.50 -2.19
CA ILE A 71 -3.23 1.26 -3.29
C ILE A 71 -3.67 2.15 -4.44
N VAL A 72 -2.76 2.98 -4.94
CA VAL A 72 -2.90 3.57 -6.27
C VAL A 72 -2.09 2.75 -7.26
N THR A 73 -2.71 2.45 -8.40
CA THR A 73 -2.06 1.86 -9.57
C THR A 73 -2.11 2.90 -10.68
N LEU A 74 -0.94 3.37 -11.08
CA LEU A 74 -0.77 4.24 -12.24
C LEU A 74 -0.41 3.38 -13.45
N ARG A 75 -1.10 3.58 -14.57
CA ARG A 75 -0.90 2.77 -15.78
C ARG A 75 -0.97 3.59 -17.05
N TRP A 76 -0.14 3.22 -18.02
CA TRP A 76 -0.15 3.81 -19.36
C TRP A 76 0.30 2.78 -20.41
N PRO A 77 -0.04 2.97 -21.70
CA PRO A 77 0.47 2.11 -22.76
C PRO A 77 1.99 2.22 -22.86
N ARG A 78 2.70 1.08 -22.93
CA ARG A 78 4.16 1.09 -23.06
C ARG A 78 4.59 1.71 -24.38
N THR A 79 5.62 2.56 -24.34
CA THR A 79 6.36 3.01 -25.52
C THR A 79 7.57 2.11 -25.79
N TYR A 80 8.06 1.42 -24.77
CA TYR A 80 9.16 0.47 -24.79
C TYR A 80 8.75 -0.92 -24.26
N ILE A 81 8.97 -1.95 -25.07
CA ILE A 81 8.71 -3.35 -24.69
C ILE A 81 10.05 -4.08 -24.51
N PRO A 82 10.46 -4.39 -23.27
CA PRO A 82 11.71 -5.10 -23.03
C PRO A 82 11.74 -6.47 -23.72
N HIS A 83 12.90 -6.86 -24.27
CA HIS A 83 13.06 -8.12 -25.02
C HIS A 83 12.69 -9.38 -24.23
N HIS A 84 12.77 -9.34 -22.90
CA HIS A 84 12.41 -10.48 -22.07
C HIS A 84 10.89 -10.77 -22.08
N TYR A 85 10.03 -9.76 -22.34
CA TYR A 85 8.59 -9.96 -22.51
C TYR A 85 8.25 -10.68 -23.82
N LEU A 86 9.00 -10.40 -24.89
CA LEU A 86 8.76 -10.98 -26.23
C LEU A 86 8.94 -12.50 -26.28
N LYS A 87 9.62 -13.10 -25.29
CA LYS A 87 9.86 -14.55 -25.21
C LYS A 87 8.78 -15.30 -24.44
N ASN A 88 7.81 -14.61 -23.83
CA ASN A 88 6.77 -15.23 -23.00
C ASN A 88 5.45 -15.37 -23.79
N ARG A 89 4.79 -16.54 -23.71
CA ARG A 89 3.45 -16.77 -24.29
C ARG A 89 2.42 -15.77 -23.77
N SER A 90 2.58 -15.29 -22.54
CA SER A 90 1.73 -14.28 -21.92
C SER A 90 1.64 -12.95 -22.69
N PHE A 91 2.66 -12.59 -23.47
CA PHE A 91 2.64 -11.37 -24.28
C PHE A 91 1.58 -11.41 -25.39
N GLN A 92 1.23 -12.61 -25.89
CA GLN A 92 0.16 -12.78 -26.89
C GLN A 92 -1.24 -12.53 -26.30
N ASP A 93 -1.39 -12.60 -24.97
CA ASP A 93 -2.62 -12.31 -24.24
C ASP A 93 -2.70 -10.84 -23.78
N GLY A 94 -1.78 -9.97 -24.24
CA GLY A 94 -1.75 -8.55 -23.90
C GLY A 94 -1.04 -8.21 -22.59
N LEU A 95 -0.49 -9.20 -21.85
CA LEU A 95 0.35 -8.94 -20.68
C LEU A 95 1.64 -8.22 -21.11
N GLY A 96 1.91 -7.07 -20.49
CA GLY A 96 3.07 -6.24 -20.82
C GLY A 96 2.82 -5.23 -21.94
N THR A 97 1.57 -4.99 -22.36
CA THR A 97 1.22 -3.86 -23.25
C THR A 97 1.09 -2.54 -22.49
N GLN A 98 0.81 -2.61 -21.19
CA GLN A 98 0.77 -1.47 -20.29
C GLN A 98 1.94 -1.52 -19.32
N TYR A 99 2.46 -0.34 -19.01
CA TYR A 99 3.30 -0.13 -17.85
C TYR A 99 2.40 0.13 -16.65
N MET A 100 2.74 -0.42 -15.49
CA MET A 100 1.98 -0.27 -14.26
C MET A 100 2.93 -0.05 -13.09
N VAL A 101 2.64 0.96 -12.27
CA VAL A 101 3.35 1.24 -11.02
C VAL A 101 2.35 1.38 -9.91
N ASN A 102 2.62 0.68 -8.81
CA ASN A 102 1.74 0.66 -7.65
C ASN A 102 2.41 1.40 -6.49
N LYS A 103 1.64 2.21 -5.77
CA LYS A 103 2.05 2.78 -4.48
C LYS A 103 0.99 2.55 -3.44
N THR A 104 1.42 2.00 -2.33
CA THR A 104 0.58 1.93 -1.14
C THR A 104 0.82 3.15 -0.27
N PHE A 105 -0.26 3.77 0.21
CA PHE A 105 -0.21 4.98 1.02
C PHE A 105 -1.41 5.04 1.97
N TYR A 106 -1.29 5.84 3.03
CA TYR A 106 -2.40 6.12 3.94
C TYR A 106 -3.10 7.39 3.47
N ILE A 107 -4.42 7.38 3.48
CA ILE A 107 -5.24 8.57 3.27
C ILE A 107 -5.76 9.00 4.64
N ASP A 108 -5.57 10.28 4.96
CA ASP A 108 -6.19 10.96 6.08
C ASP A 108 -6.66 12.35 5.61
N SER A 109 -7.92 12.41 5.16
CA SER A 109 -8.48 13.64 4.58
C SER A 109 -8.61 14.79 5.57
N GLU A 110 -8.53 14.52 6.89
CA GLU A 110 -8.54 15.57 7.91
C GLU A 110 -7.17 16.24 8.04
N GLN A 111 -6.08 15.52 7.81
CA GLN A 111 -4.71 16.05 7.86
C GLN A 111 -4.20 16.55 6.50
N GLN A 112 -4.54 15.84 5.42
CA GLN A 112 -4.09 16.15 4.08
C GLN A 112 -5.17 15.78 3.06
N PRO A 113 -5.80 16.76 2.39
CA PRO A 113 -6.80 16.51 1.38
C PRO A 113 -6.20 16.26 -0.02
N GLU A 114 -4.92 16.56 -0.25
CA GLU A 114 -4.29 16.50 -1.57
C GLU A 114 -3.07 15.56 -1.57
N TYR A 115 -3.07 14.58 -2.48
CA TYR A 115 -2.01 13.58 -2.64
C TYR A 115 -1.43 13.68 -4.05
N LYS A 116 -0.15 14.06 -4.12
CA LYS A 116 0.55 14.30 -5.38
C LYS A 116 1.54 13.19 -5.63
N PHE A 117 1.36 12.44 -6.70
CA PHE A 117 2.27 11.38 -7.12
C PHE A 117 3.24 11.90 -8.17
N SER A 118 4.52 11.55 -8.05
CA SER A 118 5.54 12.00 -9.00
C SER A 118 6.61 10.96 -9.21
N PHE A 119 7.23 11.01 -10.40
CA PHE A 119 8.43 10.27 -10.72
C PHE A 119 9.65 11.19 -10.57
N ASP A 120 10.85 10.62 -10.45
CA ASP A 120 12.07 11.41 -10.31
C ASP A 120 12.18 12.45 -11.43
N HIS A 121 12.43 13.70 -11.03
CA HIS A 121 12.38 14.84 -11.94
C HIS A 121 13.30 14.63 -13.15
N GLY A 122 12.70 14.73 -14.34
CA GLY A 122 13.42 14.71 -15.61
C GLY A 122 13.50 13.35 -16.31
N LEU A 123 13.02 12.27 -15.69
CA LEU A 123 12.90 10.98 -16.38
C LEU A 123 11.84 11.05 -17.47
N GLN A 124 12.21 10.66 -18.69
CA GLN A 124 11.27 10.39 -19.76
C GLN A 124 10.51 9.09 -19.47
N VAL A 125 9.32 8.94 -20.08
CA VAL A 125 8.48 7.74 -19.93
C VAL A 125 9.26 6.49 -20.36
N GLU A 126 10.03 6.60 -21.44
CA GLU A 126 10.89 5.53 -21.94
C GLU A 126 11.95 5.12 -20.91
N GLU A 127 12.51 6.08 -20.16
CA GLU A 127 13.52 5.81 -19.14
C GLU A 127 12.90 5.13 -17.91
N ILE A 128 11.69 5.54 -17.53
CA ILE A 128 10.90 4.87 -16.48
C ILE A 128 10.65 3.40 -16.87
N GLU A 129 10.25 3.18 -18.12
CA GLU A 129 9.96 1.85 -18.66
C GLU A 129 11.21 0.98 -18.82
N MET A 130 12.30 1.53 -19.36
CA MET A 130 13.57 0.84 -19.58
C MET A 130 14.25 0.43 -18.28
N ASN A 131 14.17 1.29 -17.26
CA ASN A 131 14.76 1.01 -15.95
C ASN A 131 13.80 0.25 -15.02
N GLU A 132 12.59 -0.09 -15.49
CA GLU A 132 11.55 -0.76 -14.71
C GLU A 132 11.32 -0.11 -13.33
N VAL A 133 11.27 1.23 -13.31
CA VAL A 133 11.08 2.02 -12.09
C VAL A 133 9.79 1.60 -11.36
N GLY A 134 9.96 0.80 -10.30
CA GLY A 134 8.84 0.28 -9.51
C GLY A 134 8.34 1.23 -8.41
N GLU A 135 9.00 2.37 -8.21
CA GLU A 135 8.70 3.31 -7.13
C GLU A 135 8.14 4.63 -7.69
N VAL A 136 7.06 5.12 -7.08
CA VAL A 136 6.51 6.45 -7.31
C VAL A 136 6.54 7.22 -5.99
N ASN A 137 7.01 8.46 -6.07
CA ASN A 137 7.08 9.37 -4.95
C ASN A 137 5.69 9.96 -4.67
N ILE A 138 5.45 10.33 -3.41
CA ILE A 138 4.22 10.99 -3.00
C ILE A 138 4.55 12.11 -2.02
N ASP A 139 3.95 13.27 -2.24
CA ASP A 139 4.00 14.37 -1.28
C ASP A 139 2.93 14.17 -0.21
N TYR A 140 3.38 13.85 1.01
CA TYR A 140 2.51 13.66 2.18
C TYR A 140 2.14 14.96 2.89
N GLY A 141 2.75 16.10 2.51
CA GLY A 141 2.50 17.40 3.14
C GLY A 141 2.62 17.36 4.67
N ALA A 142 1.55 17.79 5.35
CA ALA A 142 1.48 17.84 6.81
C ALA A 142 0.95 16.54 7.46
N CYS A 143 0.59 15.51 6.67
CA CYS A 143 0.00 14.29 7.21
C CYS A 143 1.04 13.42 7.95
N GLU A 144 1.04 13.50 9.27
CA GLU A 144 1.92 12.69 10.12
C GLU A 144 1.57 11.20 10.06
N ASN A 145 0.28 10.87 9.99
CA ASN A 145 -0.18 9.49 9.82
C ASN A 145 0.36 8.88 8.52
N CYS A 146 0.35 9.66 7.43
CA CYS A 146 0.83 9.23 6.12
C CYS A 146 2.34 8.99 6.11
N LYS A 147 3.12 9.88 6.74
CA LYS A 147 4.56 9.69 6.92
C LYS A 147 4.90 8.46 7.76
N ILE A 148 4.13 8.20 8.82
CA ILE A 148 4.29 7.00 9.65
C ILE A 148 3.99 5.74 8.83
N ALA A 149 2.91 5.74 8.05
CA ALA A 149 2.55 4.61 7.19
C ALA A 149 3.62 4.33 6.13
N ASP A 150 4.19 5.37 5.52
CA ASP A 150 5.28 5.21 4.56
C ASP A 150 6.55 4.61 5.19
N ARG A 151 6.88 4.99 6.43
CA ARG A 151 8.01 4.37 7.17
C ARG A 151 7.79 2.88 7.40
N TYR A 152 6.60 2.49 7.82
CA TYR A 152 6.26 1.08 7.98
C TYR A 152 6.32 0.32 6.65
N TRP A 153 5.78 0.91 5.58
CA TRP A 153 5.84 0.29 4.26
C TRP A 153 7.25 0.16 3.74
N LYS A 154 8.09 1.17 3.93
CA LYS A 154 9.50 1.09 3.56
C LYS A 154 10.19 -0.08 4.25
N VAL A 155 10.01 -0.24 5.56
CA VAL A 155 10.58 -1.37 6.32
C VAL A 155 10.10 -2.71 5.76
N TYR A 156 8.83 -2.83 5.37
CA TYR A 156 8.28 -4.04 4.78
C TYR A 156 8.75 -4.29 3.34
N THR A 157 8.82 -3.28 2.49
CA THR A 157 9.34 -3.39 1.12
C THR A 157 10.83 -3.76 1.14
N ASP A 158 11.62 -3.14 2.02
CA ASP A 158 13.04 -3.49 2.18
C ASP A 158 13.20 -4.95 2.64
N PHE A 159 12.29 -5.47 3.47
CA PHE A 159 12.23 -6.89 3.83
C PHE A 159 11.95 -7.78 2.61
N LEU A 160 10.93 -7.47 1.81
CA LEU A 160 10.60 -8.24 0.61
C LEU A 160 11.79 -8.28 -0.37
N ASN A 161 12.45 -7.14 -0.59
CA ASN A 161 13.63 -7.05 -1.46
C ASN A 161 14.80 -7.93 -0.96
N ARG A 162 15.06 -7.93 0.35
CA ARG A 162 16.08 -8.81 0.95
C ARG A 162 15.68 -10.28 0.86
N LYS A 163 14.39 -10.59 1.06
CA LYS A 163 13.85 -11.95 0.96
C LYS A 163 13.98 -12.48 -0.46
N ASP A 164 13.62 -11.71 -1.47
CA ASP A 164 13.73 -12.08 -2.89
C ASP A 164 15.20 -12.26 -3.33
N SER A 165 16.08 -11.39 -2.84
CA SER A 165 17.53 -11.52 -3.06
C SER A 165 18.08 -12.83 -2.47
N ALA A 166 17.63 -13.23 -1.29
CA ALA A 166 18.03 -14.49 -0.66
C ALA A 166 17.44 -15.70 -1.42
N ILE A 167 16.18 -15.64 -1.86
CA ILE A 167 15.54 -16.70 -2.67
C ILE A 167 16.26 -16.88 -4.00
N THR A 168 16.67 -15.79 -4.65
CA THR A 168 17.44 -15.84 -5.90
C THR A 168 18.74 -16.61 -5.71
N LYS A 169 19.51 -16.29 -4.66
CA LYS A 169 20.75 -17.02 -4.32
C LYS A 169 20.51 -18.50 -4.02
N LEU A 170 19.45 -18.83 -3.27
CA LEU A 170 19.09 -20.22 -3.00
C LEU A 170 18.70 -20.97 -4.29
N SER A 171 18.02 -20.28 -5.22
CA SER A 171 17.63 -20.83 -6.52
C SER A 171 18.84 -21.10 -7.41
N GLU A 172 19.84 -20.23 -7.43
CA GLU A 172 21.11 -20.45 -8.14
C GLU A 172 21.83 -21.72 -7.65
N ASN A 173 21.85 -21.94 -6.33
CA ASN A 173 22.41 -23.16 -5.74
C ASN A 173 21.63 -24.41 -6.19
N TYR A 174 20.29 -24.34 -6.14
CA TYR A 174 19.40 -25.41 -6.61
C TYR A 174 19.64 -25.78 -8.08
N TYR A 175 19.66 -24.80 -8.99
CA TYR A 175 19.91 -25.05 -10.41
C TYR A 175 21.31 -25.57 -10.67
N SER A 176 22.31 -25.13 -9.91
CA SER A 176 23.67 -25.67 -9.97
C SER A 176 23.74 -27.14 -9.54
N ALA A 177 23.01 -27.53 -8.50
CA ALA A 177 22.91 -28.94 -8.08
C ALA A 177 22.18 -29.80 -9.11
N LEU A 178 21.10 -29.29 -9.72
CA LEU A 178 20.40 -29.99 -10.81
C LEU A 178 21.30 -30.22 -12.02
N ALA A 179 22.03 -29.19 -12.47
CA ALA A 179 22.95 -29.30 -13.60
C ALA A 179 24.05 -30.35 -13.35
N LYS A 180 24.50 -30.47 -12.10
CA LYS A 180 25.49 -31.47 -11.67
C LYS A 180 24.89 -32.84 -11.33
N LYS A 181 23.57 -33.02 -11.46
CA LYS A 181 22.82 -34.21 -11.03
C LYS A 181 23.10 -34.60 -9.57
N ASP A 182 23.32 -33.60 -8.73
CA ASP A 182 23.56 -33.79 -7.31
C ASP A 182 22.26 -34.17 -6.58
N THR A 183 22.36 -35.23 -5.77
CA THR A 183 21.29 -35.71 -4.88
C THR A 183 20.81 -34.66 -3.85
N SER A 184 21.62 -33.62 -3.59
CA SER A 184 21.27 -32.51 -2.69
C SER A 184 20.21 -31.55 -3.24
N SER A 185 19.90 -31.60 -4.53
CA SER A 185 18.93 -30.72 -5.21
C SER A 185 17.54 -30.71 -4.53
N ARG A 186 17.04 -31.87 -4.08
CA ARG A 186 15.77 -31.96 -3.33
C ARG A 186 15.82 -31.17 -2.02
N ARG A 187 16.92 -31.26 -1.28
CA ARG A 187 17.11 -30.53 -0.01
C ARG A 187 17.19 -29.02 -0.27
N GLN A 188 17.87 -28.61 -1.32
CA GLN A 188 17.99 -27.20 -1.69
C GLN A 188 16.63 -26.61 -2.12
N TYR A 189 15.83 -27.37 -2.86
CA TYR A 189 14.44 -26.97 -3.16
C TYR A 189 13.60 -26.80 -1.89
N GLN A 190 13.69 -27.73 -0.94
CA GLN A 190 12.99 -27.63 0.35
C GLN A 190 13.43 -26.39 1.15
N GLN A 191 14.70 -25.99 1.07
CA GLN A 191 15.18 -24.75 1.71
C GLN A 191 14.55 -23.50 1.10
N ILE A 192 14.38 -23.47 -0.23
CA ILE A 192 13.69 -22.36 -0.92
C ILE A 192 12.24 -22.25 -0.41
N GLU A 193 11.51 -23.35 -0.38
CA GLU A 193 10.10 -23.35 0.04
C GLU A 193 9.93 -23.00 1.54
N ALA A 194 10.84 -23.48 2.39
CA ALA A 194 10.89 -23.07 3.80
C ALA A 194 11.13 -21.56 3.95
N TYR A 195 12.08 -21.00 3.19
CA TYR A 195 12.40 -19.57 3.26
C TYR A 195 11.29 -18.68 2.70
N LYS A 196 10.59 -19.12 1.64
CA LYS A 196 9.41 -18.44 1.10
C LYS A 196 8.27 -18.36 2.11
N SER A 197 8.00 -19.46 2.80
CA SER A 197 6.87 -19.55 3.75
C SER A 197 7.14 -18.87 5.09
N ASP A 198 8.40 -18.73 5.49
CA ASP A 198 8.74 -18.09 6.75
C ASP A 198 8.74 -16.55 6.62
N VAL A 199 7.83 -15.91 7.34
CA VAL A 199 7.63 -14.45 7.39
C VAL A 199 8.48 -13.78 8.47
N ASN A 200 9.18 -14.56 9.29
CA ASN A 200 10.00 -14.09 10.41
C ASN A 200 11.50 -14.36 10.19
N THR A 201 11.94 -14.55 8.94
CA THR A 201 13.33 -14.88 8.59
C THR A 201 14.31 -13.73 8.70
N ASP A 202 13.83 -12.49 8.87
CA ASP A 202 14.61 -11.27 8.77
C ASP A 202 14.61 -10.50 10.11
N ASP A 203 15.66 -10.71 10.91
CA ASP A 203 15.80 -10.05 12.21
C ASP A 203 15.84 -8.51 12.11
N LEU A 204 16.37 -7.97 11.01
CA LEU A 204 16.43 -6.52 10.81
C LEU A 204 15.02 -5.94 10.67
N PHE A 205 14.17 -6.56 9.86
CA PHE A 205 12.77 -6.22 9.72
C PHE A 205 12.05 -6.29 11.07
N LEU A 206 12.21 -7.40 11.78
CA LEU A 206 11.57 -7.62 13.07
C LEU A 206 11.95 -6.54 14.10
N ASN A 207 13.23 -6.19 14.18
CA ASN A 207 13.70 -5.14 15.08
C ASN A 207 13.18 -3.75 14.69
N GLN A 208 13.20 -3.41 13.40
CA GLN A 208 12.67 -2.13 12.91
C GLN A 208 11.16 -2.02 13.13
N PHE A 209 10.42 -3.11 12.91
CA PHE A 209 8.98 -3.18 13.14
C PHE A 209 8.63 -2.98 14.62
N ASP A 210 9.36 -3.64 15.52
CA ASP A 210 9.19 -3.47 16.97
C ASP A 210 9.48 -2.03 17.40
N GLN A 211 10.56 -1.43 16.89
CA GLN A 211 10.92 -0.04 17.18
C GLN A 211 9.85 0.94 16.71
N LEU A 212 9.36 0.79 15.47
CA LEU A 212 8.29 1.63 14.93
C LEU A 212 7.02 1.50 15.77
N THR A 213 6.62 0.27 16.11
CA THR A 213 5.41 0.02 16.90
C THR A 213 5.50 0.56 18.31
N SER A 214 6.66 0.45 18.96
CA SER A 214 6.87 1.07 20.26
C SER A 214 6.80 2.61 20.16
N SER A 215 7.44 3.19 19.14
CA SER A 215 7.54 4.64 18.94
C SER A 215 6.20 5.29 18.59
N TYR A 216 5.35 4.58 17.84
CA TYR A 216 4.05 5.03 17.36
C TYR A 216 2.89 4.27 17.97
N SER A 217 3.07 3.71 19.17
CA SER A 217 2.09 2.87 19.88
C SER A 217 0.73 3.52 20.10
N ASN A 218 0.64 4.84 20.03
CA ASN A 218 -0.60 5.60 20.13
C ASN A 218 -1.29 5.89 18.79
N ASN A 219 -0.65 5.62 17.66
CA ASN A 219 -1.10 6.02 16.33
C ASN A 219 -2.00 4.94 15.68
N PRO A 220 -3.12 5.30 15.03
CA PRO A 220 -4.02 4.34 14.36
C PRO A 220 -3.34 3.50 13.27
N VAL A 221 -2.31 4.04 12.61
CA VAL A 221 -1.53 3.33 11.58
C VAL A 221 -0.80 2.12 12.16
N SER A 222 -0.31 2.20 13.40
CA SER A 222 0.34 1.07 14.05
C SER A 222 -0.62 -0.12 14.24
N SER A 223 -1.91 0.14 14.52
CA SER A 223 -2.90 -0.93 14.60
C SER A 223 -3.11 -1.65 13.26
N PHE A 224 -3.12 -0.91 12.15
CA PHE A 224 -3.17 -1.51 10.80
C PHE A 224 -1.98 -2.46 10.60
N PHE A 225 -0.75 -1.99 10.87
CA PHE A 225 0.45 -2.78 10.57
C PHE A 225 0.60 -3.98 11.49
N VAL A 226 0.25 -3.86 12.78
CA VAL A 226 0.21 -5.01 13.70
C VAL A 226 -0.82 -6.03 13.23
N TYR A 227 -2.02 -5.60 12.83
CA TYR A 227 -3.05 -6.52 12.31
C TYR A 227 -2.59 -7.21 11.01
N PHE A 228 -2.01 -6.45 10.10
CA PHE A 228 -1.47 -6.94 8.84
C PHE A 228 -0.41 -8.04 9.07
N GLN A 229 0.62 -7.76 9.87
CA GLN A 229 1.67 -8.74 10.18
C GLN A 229 1.15 -9.95 10.97
N SER A 230 0.22 -9.73 11.89
CA SER A 230 -0.44 -10.80 12.67
C SER A 230 -1.28 -11.76 11.81
N ASN A 231 -1.70 -11.33 10.62
CA ASN A 231 -2.38 -12.20 9.65
C ASN A 231 -1.41 -12.93 8.72
N MET A 232 -0.21 -12.39 8.50
CA MET A 232 0.85 -13.06 7.77
C MET A 232 1.55 -14.14 8.61
N ASP A 233 1.66 -13.94 9.93
CA ASP A 233 2.15 -14.98 10.86
C ASP A 233 1.05 -15.99 11.20
N SER A 234 1.08 -17.14 10.53
CA SER A 234 0.14 -18.26 10.74
C SER A 234 0.02 -18.72 12.21
N LYS A 235 1.07 -18.55 13.03
CA LYS A 235 1.05 -18.91 14.46
C LYS A 235 0.59 -17.75 15.34
N ASN A 236 0.58 -16.52 14.81
CA ASN A 236 0.19 -15.27 15.45
C ASN A 236 0.81 -15.08 16.85
N ASN A 237 2.06 -15.53 17.04
CA ASN A 237 2.73 -15.47 18.34
C ASN A 237 3.76 -14.34 18.39
N ARG A 238 4.35 -13.98 17.25
CA ARG A 238 5.45 -13.00 17.21
C ARG A 238 5.00 -11.58 17.54
N TYR A 239 3.84 -11.18 17.02
CA TYR A 239 3.36 -9.79 17.07
C TYR A 239 2.45 -9.51 18.27
N ARG A 240 2.29 -10.46 19.19
CA ARG A 240 1.44 -10.31 20.38
C ARG A 240 1.93 -9.18 21.28
N ALA A 241 3.24 -9.09 21.52
CA ALA A 241 3.83 -8.02 22.32
C ALA A 241 3.60 -6.64 21.69
N ASN A 242 3.68 -6.53 20.35
CA ASN A 242 3.39 -5.29 19.63
C ASN A 242 1.93 -4.87 19.82
N PHE A 243 0.99 -5.84 19.74
CA PHE A 243 -0.42 -5.59 20.00
C PHE A 243 -0.69 -5.13 21.44
N GLU A 244 -0.11 -5.81 22.43
CA GLU A 244 -0.26 -5.48 23.87
C GLU A 244 0.28 -4.07 24.22
N GLN A 245 1.18 -3.52 23.39
CA GLN A 245 1.73 -2.18 23.56
C GLN A 245 0.88 -1.06 22.94
N LEU A 246 -0.09 -1.39 22.08
CA LEU A 246 -0.96 -0.39 21.43
C LEU A 246 -1.84 0.32 22.48
N LYS A 247 -1.99 1.64 22.34
CA LYS A 247 -2.71 2.51 23.29
C LYS A 247 -3.31 3.73 22.56
N GLY A 248 -4.03 4.60 23.28
CA GLY A 248 -4.52 5.86 22.70
C GLY A 248 -5.38 5.67 21.44
N ASP A 249 -5.15 6.46 20.41
CA ASP A 249 -5.95 6.40 19.16
C ASP A 249 -5.79 5.06 18.41
N ALA A 250 -4.67 4.35 18.64
CA ALA A 250 -4.45 3.02 18.10
C ALA A 250 -5.54 2.03 18.53
N VAL A 251 -6.03 2.09 19.79
CA VAL A 251 -7.04 1.14 20.27
C VAL A 251 -8.44 1.43 19.72
N SER A 252 -8.66 2.64 19.22
CA SER A 252 -9.90 3.05 18.54
C SER A 252 -9.96 2.59 17.09
N SER A 253 -8.84 2.12 16.53
CA SER A 253 -8.76 1.63 15.16
C SER A 253 -9.62 0.36 14.96
N PRO A 254 -10.33 0.22 13.82
CA PRO A 254 -11.03 -1.02 13.47
C PRO A 254 -10.10 -2.26 13.46
N TYR A 255 -8.81 -2.06 13.19
CA TYR A 255 -7.82 -3.12 13.17
C TYR A 255 -7.48 -3.66 14.55
N TYR A 256 -7.45 -2.81 15.57
CA TYR A 256 -7.25 -3.24 16.95
C TYR A 256 -8.39 -4.17 17.40
N GLN A 257 -9.64 -3.81 17.09
CA GLN A 257 -10.81 -4.61 17.41
C GLN A 257 -10.75 -5.99 16.75
N LYS A 258 -10.39 -6.05 15.46
CA LYS A 258 -10.23 -7.33 14.74
C LYS A 258 -9.15 -8.23 15.35
N ILE A 259 -8.03 -7.68 15.84
CA ILE A 259 -7.02 -8.49 16.56
C ILE A 259 -7.59 -9.00 17.88
N ALA A 260 -8.25 -8.12 18.65
CA ALA A 260 -8.82 -8.44 19.95
C ALA A 260 -9.88 -9.55 19.87
N GLU A 261 -10.74 -9.51 18.86
CA GLU A 261 -11.73 -10.58 18.58
C GLU A 261 -11.03 -11.90 18.27
N LYS A 262 -10.04 -11.90 17.37
CA LYS A 262 -9.26 -13.10 17.00
C LYS A 262 -8.54 -13.74 18.19
N GLN A 263 -8.18 -12.97 19.22
CA GLN A 263 -7.55 -13.48 20.45
C GLN A 263 -8.55 -14.08 21.44
N ARG A 264 -9.83 -13.65 21.42
CA ARG A 264 -10.89 -14.21 22.27
C ARG A 264 -11.39 -15.56 21.78
N ASP A 265 -11.32 -15.79 20.47
CA ASP A 265 -11.80 -17.03 19.82
C ASP A 265 -10.77 -18.17 19.87
N LYS A 266 -9.61 -17.97 20.51
CA LYS A 266 -8.56 -18.98 20.72
C LYS A 266 -8.54 -19.47 22.16
#